data_AF-A0AA45U703-F1
#
_entry.id   AF-A0AA45U703-F1
#
_cell.length_a   1.000
_cell.length_b   1.000
_cell.length_c   1.000
_cell.angle_alpha   90.00
_cell.angle_beta   90.00
_cell.angle_gamma   90.00
#
_symmetry.space_group_name_H-M   'P 1'
#
loop_
_entity.id
_entity.type
_entity.pdbx_description
1 polymer ?
#
loop_
_entity_poly.entity_id
_entity_poly.type
_entity_poly.pdbx_seq_one_letter_code
_entity_poly.pdbx_strand_id
1 'polypeptide(L)'
;MESTLKILDAVSKSHPPGSKEEAAVQLAAVALLYLRRIKKLDGFLEYHQEFSDSSAHVPIARDFATQTDADSWLASGEAVDGALVRIDGRGFQVIQLPKGLKFLRTPLPDELGPPGPK
;
A
#
# COMPACT_ATOMS: atom_id res chain seq x y z
N MET A 1 -17.58 -9.89 -4.09
CA MET A 1 -17.94 -9.55 -2.68
C MET A 1 -18.80 -10.63 -2.01
N GLU A 2 -19.95 -11.03 -2.59
CA GLU A 2 -20.81 -12.04 -1.93
C GLU A 2 -20.12 -13.38 -1.70
N SER A 3 -19.33 -13.85 -2.67
CA SER A 3 -18.49 -15.04 -2.51
C SER A 3 -17.47 -14.89 -1.37
N THR A 4 -16.85 -13.70 -1.24
CA THR A 4 -15.90 -13.39 -0.16
C THR A 4 -16.57 -13.46 1.21
N LEU A 5 -17.76 -12.88 1.37
CA LEU A 5 -18.51 -12.93 2.63
C LEU A 5 -18.92 -14.35 3.00
N LYS A 6 -19.32 -15.18 2.02
CA LYS A 6 -19.61 -16.61 2.25
C LYS A 6 -18.37 -17.38 2.70
N ILE A 7 -17.21 -17.09 2.11
CA ILE A 7 -15.95 -17.71 2.52
C ILE A 7 -15.57 -17.27 3.93
N LEU A 8 -15.66 -15.97 4.26
CA LEU A 8 -15.39 -15.48 5.62
C LEU A 8 -16.32 -16.10 6.66
N ASP A 9 -17.61 -16.26 6.35
CA ASP A 9 -18.56 -16.96 7.23
C ASP A 9 -18.16 -18.44 7.44
N ALA A 10 -17.78 -19.15 6.37
CA ALA A 10 -17.31 -20.53 6.47
C ALA A 10 -16.01 -20.64 7.28
N VAL A 11 -15.06 -19.71 7.10
CA VAL A 11 -13.79 -19.68 7.86
C VAL A 11 -14.05 -19.34 9.32
N SER A 12 -14.92 -18.38 9.63
CA SER A 12 -15.33 -18.05 10.99
C SER A 12 -15.84 -19.28 11.74
N LYS A 13 -16.67 -20.12 11.08
CA LYS A 13 -17.23 -21.35 11.64
C LYS A 13 -16.21 -22.47 11.84
N SER A 14 -15.03 -22.36 11.23
CA SER A 14 -13.94 -23.32 11.44
C SER A 14 -13.14 -23.05 12.72
N HIS A 15 -13.35 -21.89 13.35
CA HIS A 15 -12.71 -21.52 14.62
C HIS A 15 -13.67 -21.74 15.80
N PRO A 16 -13.14 -21.96 17.02
CA PRO A 16 -13.96 -22.07 18.22
C PRO A 16 -14.81 -20.81 18.45
N PRO A 17 -16.09 -20.95 18.83
CA PRO A 17 -16.92 -19.80 19.18
C PRO A 17 -16.32 -18.98 20.33
N GLY A 18 -16.27 -17.66 20.17
CA GLY A 18 -15.67 -16.72 21.11
C GLY A 18 -14.14 -16.63 21.04
N SER A 19 -13.51 -17.33 20.10
CA SER A 19 -12.06 -17.22 19.87
C SER A 19 -11.67 -15.87 19.25
N LYS A 20 -10.39 -15.50 19.38
CA LYS A 20 -9.88 -14.26 18.79
C LYS A 20 -9.89 -14.34 17.26
N GLU A 21 -9.66 -15.54 16.73
CA GLU A 21 -9.62 -15.86 15.32
C GLU A 21 -11.01 -15.71 14.70
N GLU A 22 -12.05 -16.28 15.33
CA GLU A 22 -13.44 -16.08 14.91
C GLU A 22 -13.80 -14.58 14.91
N ALA A 23 -13.50 -13.86 16.00
CA ALA A 23 -13.79 -12.44 16.13
C ALA A 23 -13.09 -11.60 15.04
N ALA A 24 -11.84 -11.94 14.70
CA ALA A 24 -11.10 -11.25 13.65
C ALA A 24 -11.73 -11.46 12.27
N VAL A 25 -12.15 -12.69 11.95
CA VAL A 25 -12.81 -13.03 10.68
C VAL A 25 -14.17 -12.33 10.57
N GLN A 26 -14.95 -12.31 11.66
CA GLN A 26 -16.23 -11.58 11.70
C GLN A 26 -16.03 -10.08 11.55
N LEU A 27 -15.02 -9.50 12.20
CA LEU A 27 -14.69 -8.08 12.06
C LEU A 27 -14.35 -7.70 10.61
N ALA A 28 -13.58 -8.55 9.92
CA ALA A 28 -13.28 -8.36 8.50
C ALA A 28 -14.56 -8.39 7.63
N ALA A 29 -15.47 -9.33 7.88
CA ALA A 29 -16.75 -9.40 7.18
C ALA A 29 -17.61 -8.14 7.42
N VAL A 30 -17.66 -7.64 8.66
CA VAL A 30 -18.35 -6.40 9.02
C VAL A 30 -17.73 -5.18 8.33
N ALA A 31 -16.40 -5.10 8.24
CA ALA A 31 -15.71 -4.01 7.54
C ALA A 31 -16.10 -3.95 6.05
N LEU A 32 -16.15 -5.09 5.36
CA LEU A 32 -16.60 -5.15 3.97
C LEU A 32 -18.06 -4.71 3.81
N LEU A 33 -18.95 -5.15 4.72
CA LEU A 33 -20.34 -4.71 4.73
C LEU A 33 -20.47 -3.21 4.98
N TYR A 34 -19.64 -2.65 5.86
CA TYR A 34 -19.60 -1.21 6.12
C TYR A 34 -19.16 -0.43 4.88
N LEU A 35 -18.11 -0.85 4.19
CA LEU A 35 -17.66 -0.25 2.93
C LEU A 35 -18.76 -0.22 1.86
N ARG A 36 -19.53 -1.32 1.75
CA ARG A 36 -20.73 -1.37 0.89
C ARG A 36 -21.79 -0.37 1.35
N ARG A 37 -22.07 -0.30 2.65
CA ARG A 37 -23.06 0.64 3.22
C ARG A 37 -22.73 2.10 2.91
N ILE A 38 -21.44 2.47 2.96
CA ILE A 38 -20.99 3.83 2.67
C ILE A 38 -20.69 4.08 1.17
N LYS A 39 -20.98 3.10 0.30
CA LYS A 39 -20.70 3.16 -1.16
C LYS A 39 -19.23 3.45 -1.49
N LYS A 40 -18.30 2.95 -0.68
CA LYS A 40 -16.84 3.04 -0.89
C LYS A 40 -16.21 1.69 -1.27
N LEU A 41 -17.04 0.70 -1.58
CA LEU A 41 -16.57 -0.64 -1.95
C LEU A 41 -15.73 -0.61 -3.23
N ASP A 42 -16.14 0.16 -4.25
CA ASP A 42 -15.42 0.21 -5.53
C ASP A 42 -14.01 0.80 -5.35
N GLY A 43 -13.89 1.93 -4.66
CA GLY A 43 -12.57 2.51 -4.34
C GLY A 43 -11.70 1.62 -3.44
N PHE A 44 -12.30 0.80 -2.58
CA PHE A 44 -11.55 -0.22 -1.84
C PHE A 44 -11.05 -1.34 -2.77
N LEU A 45 -11.85 -1.78 -3.74
CA LEU A 45 -11.46 -2.81 -4.70
C LEU A 45 -10.37 -2.31 -5.66
N GLU A 46 -10.44 -1.04 -6.08
CA GLU A 46 -9.36 -0.37 -6.82
C GLU A 46 -8.07 -0.34 -6.00
N TYR A 47 -8.13 0.13 -4.75
CA TYR A 47 -6.98 0.10 -3.84
C TYR A 47 -6.43 -1.31 -3.60
N HIS A 48 -7.31 -2.29 -3.43
CA HIS A 48 -6.92 -3.69 -3.27
C HIS A 48 -6.25 -4.23 -4.54
N GLN A 49 -6.73 -3.85 -5.73
CA GLN A 49 -6.10 -4.22 -6.99
C GLN A 49 -4.72 -3.57 -7.13
N GLU A 50 -4.57 -2.28 -6.83
CA GLU A 50 -3.27 -1.59 -6.78
C GLU A 50 -2.29 -2.27 -5.83
N PHE A 51 -2.79 -2.78 -4.70
CA PHE A 51 -1.97 -3.47 -3.70
C PHE A 51 -1.66 -4.94 -4.08
N SER A 52 -2.56 -5.59 -4.83
CA SER A 52 -2.45 -7.02 -5.18
C SER A 52 -1.79 -7.26 -6.54
N ASP A 53 -1.85 -6.31 -7.45
CA ASP A 53 -1.10 -6.34 -8.70
C ASP A 53 0.37 -6.07 -8.39
N SER A 54 1.15 -7.13 -8.23
CA SER A 54 2.62 -7.06 -8.16
C SER A 54 3.24 -6.47 -9.43
N SER A 55 2.46 -6.35 -10.51
CA SER A 55 2.82 -5.66 -11.76
C SER A 55 2.33 -4.22 -11.84
N ALA A 56 1.51 -3.74 -10.91
CA ALA A 56 1.26 -2.32 -10.72
C ALA A 56 2.53 -1.73 -10.12
N HIS A 57 3.52 -1.54 -11.00
CA HIS A 57 4.71 -0.75 -10.72
C HIS A 57 4.21 0.54 -10.09
N VAL A 58 4.42 0.70 -8.79
CA VAL A 58 4.31 2.00 -8.16
C VAL A 58 5.17 2.93 -9.02
N PRO A 59 4.58 3.90 -9.73
CA PRO A 59 5.27 4.55 -10.83
C PRO A 59 6.48 5.29 -10.28
N ILE A 60 7.66 4.70 -10.51
CA ILE A 60 8.93 5.29 -10.13
C ILE A 60 9.18 6.42 -11.12
N ALA A 61 9.07 7.65 -10.64
CA ALA A 61 9.25 8.85 -11.46
C ALA A 61 10.66 8.92 -12.06
N ARG A 62 11.68 8.44 -11.32
CA ARG A 62 13.06 8.31 -11.79
C ARG A 62 13.86 7.29 -10.98
N ASP A 63 14.80 6.63 -11.65
CA ASP A 63 15.80 5.75 -11.04
C ASP A 63 17.17 6.44 -11.13
N PHE A 64 17.88 6.52 -10.00
CA PHE A 64 19.17 7.18 -9.85
C PHE A 64 20.21 6.19 -9.35
N ALA A 65 21.36 6.17 -10.02
CA ALA A 65 22.50 5.36 -9.59
C ALA A 65 23.15 5.89 -8.31
N THR A 66 23.10 7.21 -8.07
CA THR A 66 23.72 7.84 -6.90
C THR A 66 22.82 8.87 -6.24
N GLN A 67 23.03 9.11 -4.94
CA GLN A 67 22.34 10.16 -4.18
C GLN A 67 22.59 11.56 -4.77
N THR A 68 23.80 11.81 -5.30
CA THR A 68 24.17 13.10 -5.87
C THR A 68 23.38 13.44 -7.13
N ASP A 69 23.08 12.43 -7.97
CA ASP A 69 22.25 12.62 -9.16
C ASP A 69 20.80 12.93 -8.76
N ALA A 70 20.29 12.23 -7.74
CA ALA A 70 18.96 12.45 -7.19
C ALA A 70 18.82 13.86 -6.58
N ASP A 71 19.81 14.31 -5.80
CA ASP A 71 19.81 15.64 -5.18
C ASP A 71 19.90 16.74 -6.25
N SER A 72 20.67 16.51 -7.32
CA SER A 72 20.76 17.45 -8.46
C SER A 72 19.43 17.57 -9.20
N TRP A 73 18.68 16.47 -9.34
CA TRP A 73 17.33 16.49 -9.87
C TRP A 73 16.32 17.15 -8.94
N LEU A 74 16.42 16.91 -7.64
CA LEU A 74 15.56 17.56 -6.64
C LEU A 74 15.75 19.09 -6.66
N ALA A 75 17.00 19.53 -6.87
CA ALA A 75 17.37 20.93 -6.98
C ALA A 75 16.96 21.58 -8.32
N SER A 76 16.72 20.79 -9.38
CA SER A 76 16.28 21.33 -10.68
C SER A 76 14.82 21.82 -10.68
N GLY A 77 14.05 21.46 -9.64
CA GLY A 77 12.64 21.82 -9.52
C GLY A 77 11.69 20.99 -10.40
N GLU A 78 12.21 19.97 -11.08
CA GLU A 78 11.40 18.99 -11.85
C GLU A 78 10.67 18.00 -10.94
N ALA A 79 11.06 17.90 -9.67
CA ALA A 79 10.49 16.96 -8.71
C ALA A 79 9.12 17.44 -8.20
N VAL A 80 8.17 16.50 -8.13
CA VAL A 80 6.80 16.74 -7.65
C VAL A 80 6.62 16.11 -6.28
N ASP A 81 5.92 16.81 -5.39
CA ASP A 81 5.53 16.26 -4.09
C ASP A 81 4.76 14.93 -4.26
N GLY A 82 5.14 13.94 -3.47
CA GLY A 82 4.59 12.59 -3.53
C GLY A 82 5.22 11.66 -4.59
N ALA A 83 6.09 12.16 -5.48
CA ALA A 83 6.76 11.32 -6.47
C ALA A 83 7.69 10.29 -5.80
N LEU A 84 7.64 9.04 -6.26
CA LEU A 84 8.52 7.97 -5.78
C LEU A 84 9.72 7.82 -6.72
N VAL A 85 10.90 7.71 -6.14
CA VAL A 85 12.17 7.53 -6.86
C VAL A 85 12.95 6.37 -6.27
N ARG A 86 13.78 5.76 -7.10
CA ARG A 86 14.75 4.78 -6.66
C ARG A 86 16.13 5.43 -6.70
N ILE A 87 16.89 5.29 -5.62
CA ILE A 87 18.25 5.83 -5.50
C ILE A 87 19.10 4.68 -4.97
N ASP A 88 20.09 4.24 -5.75
CA ASP A 88 21.01 3.16 -5.34
C ASP A 88 20.27 1.91 -4.83
N GLY A 89 19.29 1.46 -5.63
CA GLY A 89 18.46 0.30 -5.31
C GLY A 89 17.49 0.47 -4.14
N ARG A 90 17.39 1.68 -3.57
CA ARG A 90 16.52 2.00 -2.42
C ARG A 90 15.43 3.00 -2.81
N GLY A 91 14.22 2.78 -2.31
CA GLY A 91 13.03 3.58 -2.49
C GLY A 91 13.01 4.83 -1.63
N PHE A 92 12.67 5.95 -2.25
CA PHE A 92 12.46 7.23 -1.58
C PHE A 92 11.24 7.93 -2.16
N GLN A 93 10.58 8.73 -1.33
CA GLN A 93 9.48 9.60 -1.72
C GLN A 93 9.91 11.05 -1.63
N VAL A 94 9.60 11.84 -2.65
CA VAL A 94 9.72 13.28 -2.62
C VAL A 94 8.62 13.84 -1.73
N ILE A 95 9.00 14.62 -0.72
CA ILE A 95 8.09 15.31 0.18
C ILE A 95 8.37 16.81 0.21
N GLN A 96 7.32 17.62 0.18
CA GLN A 96 7.40 19.07 0.35
C GLN A 96 7.44 19.42 1.83
N LEU A 97 8.55 19.99 2.27
CA LEU A 97 8.69 20.58 3.60
C LEU A 97 8.65 22.12 3.50
N PRO A 98 8.45 22.83 4.62
CA PRO A 98 8.49 24.30 4.65
C PRO A 98 9.80 24.91 4.15
N LYS A 99 10.89 24.12 4.13
CA LYS A 99 12.22 24.53 3.66
C LYS A 99 12.57 24.01 2.26
N GLY A 100 11.60 23.46 1.51
CA GLY A 100 11.80 22.89 0.18
C GLY A 100 11.51 21.39 0.10
N LEU A 101 11.71 20.82 -1.09
CA LEU A 101 11.54 19.39 -1.34
C LEU A 101 12.69 18.59 -0.70
N LYS A 102 12.37 17.40 -0.17
CA LYS A 102 13.33 16.44 0.38
C LYS A 102 12.95 15.00 0.04
N PHE A 103 13.91 14.09 0.13
CA PHE A 103 13.66 12.66 0.07
C PHE A 103 13.33 12.10 1.46
N LEU A 104 12.20 11.39 1.56
CA LEU A 104 11.81 10.56 2.69
C LEU A 104 12.06 9.10 2.33
N ARG A 105 12.66 8.33 3.24
CA ARG A 105 12.86 6.89 3.03
C ARG A 105 11.49 6.18 3.05
N THR A 106 11.07 5.70 1.89
CA THR A 106 9.83 4.93 1.70
C THR A 106 10.20 3.66 0.95
N PRO A 107 10.30 2.51 1.64
CA PRO A 107 10.62 1.24 0.99
C PRO A 107 9.63 0.96 -0.13
N LEU A 108 10.14 0.63 -1.32
CA LEU A 108 9.28 0.22 -2.44
C LEU A 108 8.63 -1.15 -2.13
N PRO A 109 7.51 -1.50 -2.79
CA PRO A 109 6.90 -2.81 -2.63
C PRO A 109 7.88 -3.97 -2.83
N ASP A 110 8.81 -3.83 -3.78
CA ASP A 110 9.87 -4.79 -4.07
C ASP A 110 10.84 -5.00 -2.88
N GLU A 111 10.97 -4.01 -1.99
CA GLU A 111 11.83 -4.08 -0.79
C GLU A 111 11.11 -4.64 0.43
N LEU A 112 9.78 -4.56 0.47
CA LEU A 112 8.99 -4.95 1.63
C LEU A 112 8.85 -6.47 1.77
N GLY A 113 9.21 -7.23 0.72
CA GLY A 113 8.99 -8.68 0.67
C GLY A 113 7.50 -9.03 0.77
N PRO A 114 7.13 -10.31 0.61
CA PRO A 114 5.77 -10.74 0.95
C PRO A 114 5.51 -10.43 2.44
N PRO A 115 4.30 -9.96 2.82
CA PRO A 115 3.97 -9.75 4.22
C PRO A 115 4.22 -11.05 4.97
N GLY A 116 5.20 -11.03 5.88
CA GLY A 116 5.59 -12.19 6.65
C GLY A 116 4.41 -12.72 7.47
N PRO A 117 4.32 -14.05 7.68
CA PRO A 117 3.27 -14.62 8.51
C PRO A 117 3.47 -14.10 9.94
N LYS A 118 2.44 -13.43 10.47
CA LYS A 118 2.35 -13.13 11.91
C LYS A 118 1.80 -14.33 12.66
#